data_AF-A0A842WIX7-F1
#
_entry.id   AF-A0A842WIX7-F1
#
_cell.length_a   1.000
_cell.length_b   1.000
_cell.length_c   1.000
_cell.angle_alpha   90.00
_cell.angle_beta   90.00
_cell.angle_gamma   90.00
#
_symmetry.space_group_name_H-M   'P 1'
#
loop_
_entity.id
_entity.type
_entity.pdbx_description
1 polymer ?
#
loop_
_entity_poly.entity_id
_entity_poly.type
_entity_poly.pdbx_seq_one_letter_code
_entity_poly.pdbx_strand_id
1 'polypeptide(L)'
;MHLIVGVDPGVYTAYAALDMHGELVEAGCEKELSHEDLVRIISSLGKPSMIATDVSPAPDFVMRIASRFHVRLFVPERSLQVEEKKKIGSDIQNPHIRDAYAAAVKAYRNHESTLTRIEKSDTVLYKDLIKHLVLQGHSAAEAEFILTKKEEKKIENGEKKVAPQKQKRDERVLSLLSENENLRKALEMERGSRKSLEEKLRKSKSSRTTEVSRDREVQRLKGQVARLQIYIARLKRRRKQK
;
A
#
# COMPACT_ATOMS: atom_id res chain seq x y z
N MET A 1 -6.42 10.02 22.83
CA MET A 1 -5.02 9.64 23.09
C MET A 1 -4.24 9.68 21.78
N HIS A 2 -3.04 10.24 21.81
CA HIS A 2 -2.12 10.28 20.66
C HIS A 2 -0.95 9.31 20.87
N LEU A 3 -0.47 8.69 19.79
CA LEU A 3 0.47 7.58 19.88
C LEU A 3 1.68 7.72 18.94
N ILE A 4 2.82 7.19 19.35
CA ILE A 4 3.96 6.88 18.47
C ILE A 4 3.99 5.37 18.31
N VAL A 5 3.87 4.88 17.08
CA VAL A 5 3.74 3.44 16.83
C VAL A 5 4.93 2.91 16.05
N GLY A 6 5.66 1.96 16.63
CA GLY A 6 6.66 1.17 15.93
C GLY A 6 6.05 -0.07 15.30
N VAL A 7 6.51 -0.42 14.10
CA VAL A 7 6.03 -1.58 13.34
C VAL A 7 7.22 -2.39 12.83
N ASP A 8 7.23 -3.69 13.15
CA ASP A 8 8.14 -4.68 12.59
C ASP A 8 7.35 -5.60 11.63
N PRO A 9 7.47 -5.43 10.31
CA PRO A 9 6.73 -6.22 9.34
C PRO A 9 7.41 -7.57 9.05
N GLY A 10 6.62 -8.62 8.87
CA GLY A 10 7.13 -9.93 8.48
C GLY A 10 6.02 -10.96 8.36
N VAL A 11 6.38 -12.25 8.42
CA VAL A 11 5.40 -13.32 8.61
C VAL A 11 4.68 -13.14 9.96
N TYR A 12 5.42 -12.70 10.97
CA TYR A 12 4.91 -12.23 12.24
C TYR A 12 5.06 -10.72 12.26
N THR A 13 3.95 -10.00 12.11
CA THR A 13 3.97 -8.54 12.16
C THR A 13 3.77 -8.13 13.61
N ALA A 14 4.70 -7.36 14.14
CA ALA A 14 4.61 -6.81 15.49
C ALA A 14 4.40 -5.30 15.46
N TYR A 15 3.73 -4.82 16.51
CA TYR A 15 3.52 -3.40 16.75
C TYR A 15 3.80 -3.07 18.21
N ALA A 16 4.23 -1.84 18.46
CA ALA A 16 4.34 -1.28 19.79
C ALA A 16 3.87 0.18 19.76
N ALA A 17 2.89 0.52 20.59
CA ALA A 17 2.32 1.85 20.69
C ALA A 17 2.81 2.51 21.99
N LEU A 18 3.49 3.64 21.85
CA LEU A 18 3.87 4.51 22.96
C LEU A 18 2.93 5.71 23.03
N ASP A 19 2.71 6.24 24.22
CA ASP A 19 2.04 7.52 24.40
C ASP A 19 2.99 8.71 24.11
N MET A 20 2.52 9.92 24.39
CA MET A 20 3.29 11.16 24.17
C MET A 20 4.29 11.47 25.30
N HIS A 21 4.45 10.55 26.26
CA HIS A 21 5.44 10.56 27.33
C HIS A 21 6.51 9.47 27.14
N GLY A 22 6.36 8.62 26.12
CA GLY A 22 7.27 7.51 25.82
C GLY A 22 6.93 6.23 26.56
N GLU A 23 5.80 6.17 27.27
CA GLU A 23 5.36 5.00 28.02
C GLU A 23 4.67 4.00 27.10
N LEU A 24 4.89 2.70 27.35
CA LEU A 24 4.29 1.64 26.55
C LEU A 24 2.80 1.50 26.87
N VAL A 25 1.95 1.77 25.88
CA VAL A 25 0.50 1.58 25.98
C VAL A 25 0.13 0.13 25.70
N GLU A 26 0.57 -0.38 24.55
CA GLU A 26 0.31 -1.76 24.15
C GLU A 26 1.36 -2.23 23.14
N ALA A 27 1.65 -3.52 23.14
CA ALA A 27 2.41 -4.16 22.07
C ALA A 27 1.84 -5.55 21.76
N GLY A 28 1.93 -5.95 20.51
CA GLY A 28 1.37 -7.21 20.03
C GLY A 28 2.14 -7.76 18.85
N CYS A 29 1.92 -9.04 18.55
CA CYS A 29 2.52 -9.72 17.43
C CYS A 29 1.54 -10.75 16.89
N GLU A 30 1.22 -10.64 15.60
CA GLU A 30 0.25 -11.50 14.94
C GLU A 30 0.83 -12.09 13.66
N LYS A 31 0.46 -13.33 13.37
CA LYS A 31 0.88 -14.02 12.15
C LYS A 31 0.04 -13.55 10.97
N GLU A 32 0.68 -13.23 9.86
CA GLU A 32 0.03 -12.84 8.58
C GLU A 32 -0.93 -11.64 8.73
N LEU A 33 -0.60 -10.70 9.62
CA LEU A 33 -1.41 -9.51 9.88
C LEU A 33 -1.52 -8.63 8.63
N SER A 34 -2.76 -8.31 8.20
CA SER A 34 -3.00 -7.42 7.08
C SER A 34 -2.79 -5.94 7.46
N HIS A 35 -2.69 -5.06 6.45
CA HIS A 35 -2.61 -3.63 6.70
C HIS A 35 -3.90 -3.11 7.35
N GLU A 36 -5.07 -3.61 6.91
CA GLU A 36 -6.37 -3.23 7.46
C GLU A 36 -6.51 -3.64 8.92
N ASP A 37 -6.04 -4.82 9.30
CA ASP A 37 -6.08 -5.31 10.68
C ASP A 37 -5.22 -4.44 11.58
N LEU A 38 -3.97 -4.20 11.19
CA LEU A 38 -3.07 -3.35 11.96
C LEU A 38 -3.63 -1.92 12.11
N VAL A 39 -4.23 -1.37 11.06
CA VAL A 39 -4.88 -0.05 11.12
C VAL A 39 -6.05 -0.06 12.10
N ARG A 40 -6.85 -1.13 12.15
CA ARG A 40 -7.95 -1.27 13.11
C ARG A 40 -7.43 -1.33 14.55
N ILE A 41 -6.41 -2.16 14.80
CA ILE A 41 -5.77 -2.29 16.11
C ILE A 41 -5.25 -0.93 16.58
N ILE A 42 -4.40 -0.28 15.78
CA ILE A 42 -3.84 1.04 16.13
C ILE A 42 -4.96 2.06 16.39
N SER A 43 -6.01 2.07 15.56
CA SER A 43 -7.15 2.99 15.71
C SER A 43 -7.96 2.74 16.99
N SER A 44 -8.03 1.49 17.47
CA SER A 44 -8.66 1.18 18.76
C SER A 44 -7.83 1.63 19.96
N LEU A 45 -6.51 1.68 19.83
CA LEU A 45 -5.63 2.19 20.89
C LEU A 45 -5.67 3.71 20.95
N GLY A 46 -5.69 4.39 19.80
CA GLY A 46 -5.71 5.85 19.76
C GLY A 46 -5.39 6.41 18.38
N LYS A 47 -5.05 7.69 18.35
CA LYS A 47 -4.69 8.37 17.10
C LYS A 47 -3.17 8.38 16.94
N PRO A 48 -2.61 7.68 15.95
CA PRO A 48 -1.18 7.76 15.71
C PRO A 48 -0.79 9.19 15.30
N SER A 49 0.37 9.61 15.80
CA SER A 49 1.07 10.85 15.49
C SER A 49 2.35 10.58 14.70
N MET A 50 2.85 9.35 14.72
CA MET A 50 4.01 8.95 13.95
C MET A 50 4.02 7.44 13.83
N ILE A 51 4.39 6.92 12.67
CA ILE A 51 4.75 5.50 12.50
C ILE A 51 6.27 5.41 12.43
N ALA A 52 6.86 4.37 13.01
CA ALA A 52 8.30 4.17 13.05
C ALA A 52 8.68 2.75 12.62
N THR A 53 9.87 2.62 12.06
CA THR A 53 10.53 1.34 11.77
C THR A 53 11.96 1.36 12.28
N ASP A 54 12.54 0.19 12.52
CA ASP A 54 13.89 -0.02 13.00
C ASP A 54 14.91 -0.26 11.86
N VAL A 55 14.45 -0.38 10.62
CA VAL A 55 15.30 -0.64 9.44
C VAL A 55 15.33 0.54 8.48
N SER A 56 16.45 0.69 7.78
CA SER A 56 16.64 1.69 6.72
C SER A 56 17.19 1.01 5.46
N PRO A 57 16.57 1.19 4.28
CA PRO A 57 15.36 1.98 4.03
C PRO A 57 14.10 1.34 4.65
N ALA A 58 13.04 2.13 4.81
CA ALA A 58 11.80 1.66 5.41
C ALA A 58 11.09 0.60 4.55
N PRO A 59 10.47 -0.44 5.15
CA PRO A 59 9.71 -1.42 4.38
C PRO A 59 8.41 -0.84 3.83
N ASP A 60 8.01 -1.30 2.64
CA ASP A 60 6.76 -0.87 1.98
C ASP A 60 5.51 -1.01 2.85
N PHE A 61 5.46 -2.06 3.67
CA PHE A 61 4.37 -2.30 4.59
C PHE A 61 4.21 -1.11 5.56
N VAL A 62 5.30 -0.68 6.18
CA VAL A 62 5.29 0.43 7.15
C VAL A 62 4.95 1.75 6.46
N MET A 63 5.49 1.98 5.25
CA MET A 63 5.16 3.17 4.45
C MET A 63 3.66 3.26 4.13
N ARG A 64 3.02 2.14 3.78
CA ARG A 64 1.57 2.08 3.53
C ARG A 64 0.76 2.36 4.79
N ILE A 65 1.17 1.84 5.94
CA ILE A 65 0.52 2.14 7.24
C ILE A 65 0.60 3.63 7.56
N ALA A 66 1.79 4.23 7.46
CA ALA A 66 1.97 5.67 7.69
C ALA A 66 1.09 6.52 6.77
N SER A 67 1.01 6.15 5.49
CA SER A 67 0.16 6.80 4.50
C SER A 67 -1.33 6.65 4.82
N ARG A 68 -1.76 5.48 5.30
CA ARG A 68 -3.18 5.24 5.66
C ARG A 68 -3.64 6.15 6.81
N PHE A 69 -2.76 6.41 7.76
CA PHE A 69 -3.00 7.34 8.87
C PHE A 69 -2.72 8.80 8.53
N HIS A 70 -2.12 9.09 7.38
CA HIS A 70 -1.68 10.43 6.98
C HIS A 70 -0.74 11.05 8.02
N VAL A 71 0.20 10.23 8.51
CA VAL A 71 1.21 10.65 9.48
C VAL A 71 2.60 10.44 8.92
N ARG A 72 3.57 11.17 9.47
CA ARG A 72 4.97 10.97 9.09
C ARG A 72 5.51 9.62 9.55
N LEU A 73 6.42 9.10 8.74
CA LEU A 73 7.19 7.89 8.99
C LEU A 73 8.57 8.29 9.53
N PHE A 74 8.92 7.77 10.70
CA PHE A 74 10.28 7.82 11.21
C PHE A 74 11.09 6.64 10.65
N VAL A 75 12.23 6.96 10.05
CA VAL A 75 13.22 6.00 9.56
C VAL A 75 14.55 6.36 10.19
N PRO A 76 15.26 5.42 10.82
CA PRO A 76 16.56 5.70 11.42
C PRO A 76 17.61 5.93 10.32
N GLU A 77 18.69 6.66 10.66
CA GLU A 77 19.80 6.92 9.73
C GLU A 77 20.45 5.64 9.20
N ARG A 78 20.49 4.60 10.05
CA ARG A 78 20.89 3.24 9.70
C ARG A 78 19.97 2.25 10.41
N SER A 79 19.87 1.03 9.88
CA SER A 79 19.18 -0.06 10.57
C SER A 79 19.75 -0.26 11.98
N LEU A 80 18.87 -0.47 12.95
CA LEU A 80 19.22 -0.71 14.34
C LEU A 80 19.89 -2.08 14.47
N GLN A 81 21.01 -2.12 15.19
CA GLN A 81 21.71 -3.37 15.49
C GLN A 81 20.95 -4.18 16.54
N VAL A 82 21.11 -5.50 16.52
CA VAL A 82 20.44 -6.41 17.45
C VAL A 82 20.75 -6.05 18.90
N GLU A 83 21.99 -5.66 19.20
CA GLU A 83 22.44 -5.22 20.52
C GLU A 83 21.74 -3.93 20.97
N GLU A 84 21.50 -2.99 20.04
CA GLU A 84 20.76 -1.75 20.32
C GLU A 84 19.32 -2.05 20.70
N LYS A 85 18.66 -2.93 19.94
CA LYS A 85 17.28 -3.36 20.21
C LYS A 85 17.17 -4.09 21.55
N LYS A 86 18.11 -4.98 21.85
CA LYS A 86 18.21 -5.69 23.15
C LYS A 86 18.41 -4.74 24.34
N LYS A 87 19.19 -3.68 24.17
CA LYS A 87 19.37 -2.66 25.21
C LYS A 87 18.10 -1.83 25.44
N ILE A 88 17.35 -1.54 24.37
CA ILE A 88 16.12 -0.75 24.48
C ILE A 88 14.98 -1.55 25.10
N GLY A 89 14.73 -2.78 24.63
CA GLY A 89 13.68 -3.65 25.16
C GLY A 89 14.26 -4.87 25.88
N SER A 90 15.06 -4.65 26.92
CA SER A 90 15.69 -5.73 27.71
C SER A 90 14.67 -6.69 28.31
N ASP A 91 13.51 -6.16 28.68
CA ASP A 91 12.47 -6.88 29.41
C ASP A 91 11.45 -7.53 28.46
N ILE A 92 11.61 -7.30 27.14
CA ILE A 92 10.73 -7.84 26.10
C ILE A 92 11.31 -9.15 25.57
N GLN A 93 10.62 -10.25 25.90
CA GLN A 93 11.04 -11.60 25.50
C GLN A 93 10.89 -11.85 24.00
N ASN A 94 9.78 -11.42 23.40
CA ASN A 94 9.50 -11.66 21.99
C ASN A 94 10.38 -10.73 21.11
N PRO A 95 11.21 -11.29 20.21
CA PRO A 95 12.13 -10.50 19.38
C PRO A 95 11.40 -9.54 18.43
N HIS A 96 10.27 -9.93 17.84
CA HIS A 96 9.50 -9.07 16.93
C HIS A 96 8.89 -7.88 17.67
N ILE A 97 8.31 -8.14 18.85
CA ILE A 97 7.77 -7.08 19.72
C ILE A 97 8.90 -6.14 20.16
N ARG A 98 10.07 -6.67 20.49
CA ARG A 98 11.24 -5.88 20.87
C ARG A 98 11.71 -4.97 19.74
N ASP A 99 11.70 -5.46 18.51
CA ASP A 99 12.14 -4.71 17.33
C ASP A 99 11.14 -3.57 17.03
N ALA A 100 9.83 -3.85 17.08
CA ALA A 100 8.79 -2.83 16.99
C ALA A 100 8.87 -1.79 18.13
N TYR A 101 9.09 -2.23 19.37
CA TYR A 101 9.28 -1.35 20.52
C TYR A 101 10.53 -0.47 20.37
N ALA A 102 11.65 -1.05 19.93
CA ALA A 102 12.88 -0.31 19.70
C ALA A 102 12.71 0.78 18.64
N ALA A 103 11.95 0.50 17.57
CA ALA A 103 11.58 1.50 16.57
C ALA A 103 10.81 2.67 17.19
N ALA A 104 9.77 2.38 17.99
CA ALA A 104 8.94 3.39 18.64
C ALA A 104 9.74 4.26 19.62
N VAL A 105 10.57 3.64 20.47
CA VAL A 105 11.43 4.35 21.43
C VAL A 105 12.47 5.19 20.71
N LYS A 106 13.06 4.71 19.61
CA LYS A 106 14.04 5.48 18.84
C LYS A 106 13.38 6.72 18.23
N ALA A 107 12.16 6.60 17.71
CA ALA A 107 11.39 7.72 17.20
C ALA A 107 11.06 8.75 18.30
N TYR A 108 10.64 8.28 19.48
CA TYR A 108 10.39 9.13 20.65
C TYR A 108 11.65 9.89 21.07
N ARG A 109 12.78 9.19 21.29
CA ARG A 109 14.06 9.79 21.70
C ARG A 109 14.57 10.84 20.72
N ASN A 110 14.29 10.69 19.42
CA ASN A 110 14.64 11.70 18.43
C ASN A 110 13.87 13.02 18.61
N HIS A 111 12.68 12.98 19.20
CA HIS A 111 11.81 14.13 19.44
C HIS A 111 11.67 14.50 20.93
N GLU A 112 12.28 13.75 21.83
CA GLU A 112 12.10 13.82 23.28
C GLU A 112 12.37 15.21 23.83
N SER A 113 13.44 15.88 23.40
CA SER A 113 13.79 17.24 23.84
C SER A 113 12.67 18.24 23.56
N THR A 114 12.07 18.16 22.36
CA THR A 114 10.97 19.02 21.93
C THR A 114 9.68 18.66 22.66
N LEU A 115 9.34 17.37 22.75
CA LEU A 115 8.14 16.90 23.44
C LEU A 115 8.15 17.27 24.92
N THR A 116 9.30 17.10 25.59
CA THR A 116 9.47 17.44 27.01
C THR A 116 9.40 18.94 27.25
N ARG A 117 9.94 19.75 26.32
CA ARG A 117 9.83 21.21 26.38
C ARG A 117 8.37 21.68 26.32
N ILE A 118 7.57 21.08 25.45
CA ILE A 118 6.13 21.36 25.36
C ILE A 118 5.43 20.92 26.64
N GLU A 119 5.82 19.77 27.20
CA GLU A 119 5.22 19.25 28.44
C GLU A 119 5.45 20.19 29.64
N LYS A 120 6.66 20.75 29.77
CA LYS A 120 7.03 21.68 30.85
C LYS A 120 6.44 23.08 30.69
N SER A 121 5.81 23.39 29.56
CA SER A 121 5.21 24.70 29.34
C SER A 121 3.84 24.77 30.01
N ASP A 122 3.70 25.58 31.06
CA ASP A 122 2.44 25.71 31.81
C ASP A 122 1.35 26.48 31.05
N THR A 123 1.74 27.28 30.06
CA THR A 123 0.85 28.22 29.36
C THR A 123 0.06 27.58 28.21
N VAL A 124 0.25 26.29 27.96
CA VAL A 124 -0.16 25.65 26.71
C VAL A 124 -1.40 24.76 26.94
N LEU A 125 -2.58 25.26 26.56
CA LEU A 125 -3.75 24.41 26.38
C LEU A 125 -3.48 23.38 25.25
N TYR A 126 -3.98 22.15 25.43
CA TYR A 126 -3.87 21.05 24.46
C TYR A 126 -2.44 20.60 24.10
N LYS A 127 -1.58 20.42 25.11
CA LYS A 127 -0.19 19.91 24.96
C LYS A 127 -0.08 18.71 23.99
N ASP A 128 -0.96 17.72 24.11
CA ASP A 128 -0.97 16.54 23.23
C ASP A 128 -1.21 16.85 21.75
N LEU A 129 -2.09 17.82 21.44
CA LEU A 129 -2.32 18.23 20.05
C LEU A 129 -1.12 18.97 19.47
N ILE A 130 -0.42 19.76 20.29
CA ILE A 130 0.79 20.47 19.86
C ILE A 130 1.90 19.48 19.61
N LYS A 131 2.12 18.54 20.53
CA LYS A 131 3.05 17.43 20.32
C LYS A 131 2.72 16.65 19.03
N HIS A 132 1.44 16.37 18.77
CA HIS A 132 1.00 15.73 17.53
C HIS A 132 1.41 16.54 16.28
N LEU A 133 1.14 17.84 16.26
CA LEU A 133 1.48 18.71 15.13
C LEU A 133 2.99 18.85 14.93
N VAL A 134 3.76 18.88 16.01
CA VAL A 134 5.22 18.92 15.96
C VAL A 134 5.78 17.63 15.35
N LEU A 135 5.24 16.47 15.73
CA LEU A 135 5.58 15.20 15.09
C LEU A 135 5.20 15.19 13.59
N GLN A 136 4.17 15.94 13.17
CA GLN A 136 3.82 16.16 11.76
C GLN A 136 4.71 17.18 11.02
N GLY A 137 5.55 17.95 11.72
CA GLY A 137 6.57 18.82 11.10
C GLY A 137 6.39 20.29 11.29
N HIS A 138 5.38 20.67 12.06
CA HIS A 138 5.20 22.04 12.45
C HIS A 138 6.21 22.43 13.54
N SER A 139 6.62 23.69 13.54
CA SER A 139 7.28 24.25 14.71
C SER A 139 6.30 24.35 15.89
N ALA A 140 6.80 24.37 17.12
CA ALA A 140 5.93 24.52 18.29
C ALA A 140 5.09 25.81 18.23
N ALA A 141 5.68 26.92 17.75
CA ALA A 141 5.00 28.19 17.56
C ALA A 141 3.90 28.12 16.48
N GLU A 142 4.16 27.43 15.35
CA GLU A 142 3.12 27.19 14.33
C GLU A 142 1.97 26.35 14.87
N ALA A 143 2.30 25.30 15.62
CA ALA A 143 1.30 24.41 16.21
C ALA A 143 0.38 25.16 17.18
N GLU A 144 0.95 26.02 18.04
CA GLU A 144 0.20 26.91 18.91
C GLU A 144 -0.70 27.85 18.10
N PHE A 145 -0.16 28.54 17.09
CA PHE A 145 -0.92 29.46 16.24
C PHE A 145 -2.09 28.77 15.52
N ILE A 146 -1.88 27.56 14.99
CA ILE A 146 -2.92 26.76 14.32
C ILE A 146 -4.06 26.46 15.28
N LEU A 147 -3.76 26.15 16.55
CA LEU A 147 -4.77 25.84 17.54
C LEU A 147 -5.53 27.08 18.00
N THR A 148 -4.83 28.17 18.33
CA THR A 148 -5.46 29.44 18.73
C THR A 148 -6.41 29.96 17.63
N LYS A 149 -5.97 29.97 16.37
CA LYS A 149 -6.80 30.39 15.24
C LYS A 149 -8.00 29.47 15.00
N LYS A 150 -7.88 28.18 15.32
CA LYS A 150 -8.99 27.22 15.21
C LYS A 150 -9.99 27.41 16.34
N GLU A 151 -9.55 27.85 17.52
CA GLU A 151 -10.43 28.26 18.61
C GLU A 151 -11.15 29.57 18.29
N GLU A 152 -10.45 30.60 17.81
CA GLU A 152 -11.06 31.85 17.35
C GLU A 152 -12.15 31.59 16.31
N LYS A 153 -11.87 30.75 15.31
CA LYS A 153 -12.86 30.33 14.31
C LYS A 153 -14.00 29.48 14.89
N LYS A 154 -13.79 28.74 15.98
CA LYS A 154 -14.86 27.99 16.66
C LYS A 154 -15.73 28.93 17.51
N ILE A 155 -15.15 29.95 18.11
CA ILE A 155 -15.84 30.98 18.91
C ILE A 155 -16.67 31.88 17.99
N GLU A 156 -16.11 32.33 16.85
CA GLU A 156 -16.84 33.09 15.82
C GLU A 156 -17.98 32.26 15.18
N ASN A 157 -17.82 30.94 15.06
CA ASN A 157 -18.89 30.05 14.60
C ASN A 157 -19.82 29.57 15.73
N GLY A 158 -19.55 29.93 16.98
CA GLY A 158 -20.36 29.57 18.15
C GLY A 158 -21.71 30.30 18.20
N GLU A 159 -21.83 31.44 17.52
CA GLU A 159 -23.08 32.20 17.37
C GLU A 159 -23.83 31.93 16.05
N LYS A 160 -23.28 31.10 15.16
CA LYS A 160 -23.99 30.63 13.96
C LYS A 160 -24.11 29.12 13.98
N LYS A 161 -25.18 28.65 14.64
CA LYS A 161 -25.63 27.26 14.50
C LYS A 161 -25.91 26.94 13.02
N VAL A 162 -25.01 26.12 12.48
CA VAL A 162 -25.24 25.00 11.55
C VAL A 162 -25.80 25.34 10.16
N ALA A 163 -24.94 25.70 9.21
CA ALA A 163 -25.01 25.33 7.77
C ALA A 163 -24.02 26.17 6.95
N PRO A 164 -22.77 25.71 6.73
CA PRO A 164 -22.36 25.57 5.32
C PRO A 164 -21.40 24.40 5.03
N GLN A 165 -20.93 23.64 6.03
CA GLN A 165 -19.91 22.60 5.82
C GLN A 165 -20.44 21.23 5.38
N LYS A 166 -21.75 20.97 5.51
CA LYS A 166 -22.38 19.74 4.97
C LYS A 166 -22.50 19.78 3.45
N GLN A 167 -23.00 20.88 2.87
CA GLN A 167 -23.25 21.00 1.43
C GLN A 167 -21.98 20.80 0.56
N LYS A 168 -20.83 21.36 0.93
CA LYS A 168 -19.58 21.16 0.16
C LYS A 168 -18.98 19.75 0.28
N ARG A 169 -19.26 19.04 1.38
CA ARG A 169 -18.86 17.63 1.52
C ARG A 169 -19.76 16.71 0.70
N ASP A 170 -21.05 17.01 0.66
CA ASP A 170 -22.04 16.22 -0.07
C ASP A 170 -21.83 16.33 -1.61
N GLU A 171 -21.50 17.53 -2.12
CA GLU A 171 -21.15 17.73 -3.54
C GLU A 171 -19.89 16.97 -3.97
N ARG A 172 -18.86 16.93 -3.11
CA ARG A 172 -17.61 16.20 -3.39
C ARG A 172 -17.83 14.68 -3.36
N VAL A 173 -18.71 14.20 -2.48
CA VAL A 173 -19.08 12.78 -2.42
C VAL A 173 -19.86 12.39 -3.68
N LEU A 174 -20.79 13.22 -4.13
CA LEU A 174 -21.55 13.00 -5.36
C LEU A 174 -20.65 13.01 -6.61
N SER A 175 -19.66 13.92 -6.69
CA SER A 175 -18.72 13.96 -7.82
C SER A 175 -17.85 12.70 -7.88
N LEU A 176 -17.37 12.23 -6.72
CA LEU A 176 -16.54 11.03 -6.62
C LEU A 176 -17.32 9.75 -6.92
N LEU A 177 -18.61 9.67 -6.55
CA LEU A 177 -19.47 8.54 -6.90
C LEU A 177 -19.71 8.47 -8.41
N SER A 178 -19.98 9.61 -9.05
CA SER A 178 -20.14 9.70 -10.52
C SER A 178 -18.86 9.29 -11.26
N GLU A 179 -17.70 9.74 -10.77
CA GLU A 179 -16.40 9.35 -11.32
C GLU A 179 -16.14 7.84 -11.16
N ASN A 180 -16.49 7.25 -10.01
CA ASN A 180 -16.34 5.82 -9.78
C ASN A 180 -17.24 4.99 -10.72
N GLU A 181 -18.47 5.41 -10.94
CA GLU A 181 -19.37 4.76 -11.89
C GLU A 181 -18.85 4.84 -13.33
N ASN A 182 -18.34 6.00 -13.75
CA ASN A 182 -17.76 6.17 -15.08
C ASN A 182 -16.51 5.31 -15.28
N LEU A 183 -15.64 5.26 -14.27
CA LEU A 183 -14.46 4.38 -14.28
C LEU A 183 -14.85 2.91 -14.34
N ARG A 184 -15.89 2.49 -13.60
CA ARG A 184 -16.40 1.10 -13.66
C ARG A 184 -16.93 0.74 -15.05
N LYS A 185 -17.72 1.63 -15.67
CA LYS A 185 -18.22 1.45 -17.04
C LYS A 185 -17.09 1.38 -18.06
N ALA A 186 -16.09 2.25 -17.96
CA ALA A 186 -14.91 2.21 -18.82
C ALA A 186 -14.14 0.89 -18.68
N LEU A 187 -13.98 0.41 -17.44
CA LEU A 187 -13.30 -0.84 -17.14
C LEU A 187 -14.06 -2.07 -17.65
N GLU A 188 -15.40 -2.03 -17.63
CA GLU A 188 -16.25 -3.06 -18.21
C GLU A 188 -16.17 -3.08 -19.75
N MET A 189 -16.18 -1.91 -20.39
CA MET A 189 -15.98 -1.78 -21.83
C MET A 189 -14.60 -2.30 -22.27
N GLU A 190 -13.53 -1.93 -21.55
CA GLU A 190 -12.18 -2.43 -21.85
C GLU A 190 -12.06 -3.95 -21.68
N ARG A 191 -12.68 -4.51 -20.62
CA ARG A 191 -12.75 -5.97 -20.45
C ARG A 191 -13.50 -6.64 -21.59
N GLY A 192 -14.60 -6.05 -22.05
CA GLY A 192 -15.35 -6.54 -23.22
C GLY A 192 -14.53 -6.53 -24.51
N SER A 193 -13.85 -5.41 -24.78
CA SER A 193 -12.95 -5.25 -25.93
C SER A 193 -11.81 -6.26 -25.90
N ARG A 194 -11.18 -6.44 -24.74
CA ARG A 194 -10.10 -7.41 -24.54
C ARG A 194 -10.57 -8.84 -24.81
N LYS A 195 -11.75 -9.22 -24.30
CA LYS A 195 -12.35 -10.54 -24.55
C LYS A 195 -12.63 -10.78 -26.04
N SER A 196 -13.14 -9.76 -26.75
CA SER A 196 -13.38 -9.82 -28.20
C SER A 196 -12.08 -9.95 -28.99
N LEU A 197 -11.03 -9.20 -28.62
CA LEU A 197 -9.71 -9.33 -29.23
C LEU A 197 -9.10 -10.72 -28.99
N GLU A 198 -9.20 -11.26 -27.79
CA GLU A 198 -8.72 -12.61 -27.46
C GLU A 198 -9.44 -13.70 -28.28
N GLU A 199 -10.75 -13.58 -28.47
CA GLU A 199 -11.52 -14.49 -29.35
C GLU A 199 -11.09 -14.39 -30.81
N LYS A 200 -10.89 -13.18 -31.34
CA LYS A 200 -10.37 -12.97 -32.70
C LYS A 200 -8.97 -13.57 -32.86
N LEU A 201 -8.11 -13.39 -31.86
CA LEU A 201 -6.76 -13.97 -31.84
C LEU A 201 -6.81 -15.50 -31.85
N ARG A 202 -7.73 -16.10 -31.07
CA ARG A 202 -7.92 -17.55 -31.01
C ARG A 202 -8.42 -18.11 -32.35
N LYS A 203 -9.38 -17.44 -32.99
CA LYS A 203 -9.88 -17.82 -34.33
C LYS A 203 -8.77 -17.74 -35.38
N SER A 204 -8.01 -16.64 -35.41
CA SER A 204 -6.89 -16.47 -36.35
C SER A 204 -5.80 -17.54 -36.17
N LYS A 205 -5.43 -17.87 -34.93
CA LYS A 205 -4.48 -18.95 -34.63
C LYS A 205 -4.99 -20.33 -35.08
N SER A 206 -6.28 -20.63 -34.87
CA SER A 206 -6.89 -21.88 -35.31
C SER A 206 -6.95 -22.02 -36.83
N SER A 207 -7.26 -20.94 -37.55
CA SER A 207 -7.26 -20.96 -39.02
C SER A 207 -5.85 -21.21 -39.56
N ARG A 208 -4.84 -20.53 -38.98
CA ARG A 208 -3.43 -20.69 -39.35
C ARG A 208 -2.93 -22.13 -39.16
N THR A 209 -3.30 -22.80 -38.06
CA THR A 209 -2.92 -24.21 -37.85
C THR A 209 -3.61 -25.15 -38.83
N THR A 210 -4.87 -24.90 -39.19
CA THR A 210 -5.57 -25.73 -40.20
C THR A 210 -5.00 -25.54 -41.60
N GLU A 211 -4.61 -24.32 -41.99
CA GLU A 211 -3.98 -24.01 -43.28
C GLU A 211 -2.62 -24.71 -43.40
N VAL A 212 -1.77 -24.59 -42.37
CA VAL A 212 -0.45 -25.27 -42.37
C VAL A 212 -0.58 -26.79 -42.49
N SER A 213 -1.58 -27.39 -41.85
CA SER A 213 -1.86 -28.83 -41.98
C SER A 213 -2.35 -29.20 -43.38
N ARG A 214 -3.20 -28.37 -43.99
CA ARG A 214 -3.68 -28.58 -45.37
C ARG A 214 -2.53 -28.46 -46.39
N ASP A 215 -1.65 -27.48 -46.23
CA ASP A 215 -0.52 -27.28 -47.13
C ASP A 215 0.46 -28.46 -47.09
N ARG A 216 0.71 -29.02 -45.90
CA ARG A 216 1.52 -30.24 -45.74
C ARG A 216 0.89 -31.44 -46.47
N GLU A 217 -0.42 -31.59 -46.36
CA GLU A 217 -1.13 -32.67 -47.04
C GLU A 217 -1.13 -32.51 -48.57
N VAL A 218 -1.30 -31.28 -49.06
CA VAL A 218 -1.18 -30.95 -50.49
C VAL A 218 0.23 -31.29 -51.01
N GLN A 219 1.28 -30.93 -50.27
CA GLN A 219 2.66 -31.28 -50.64
C GLN A 219 2.89 -32.80 -50.67
N ARG A 220 2.34 -33.53 -49.69
CA ARG A 220 2.41 -34.99 -49.64
C ARG A 220 1.74 -35.64 -50.85
N LEU A 221 0.52 -35.20 -51.18
CA LEU A 221 -0.25 -35.69 -52.32
C LEU A 221 0.44 -35.35 -53.65
N LYS A 222 0.97 -34.13 -53.82
CA LYS A 222 1.76 -33.74 -55.00
C LYS A 222 2.96 -34.67 -55.20
N GLY A 223 3.68 -35.01 -54.12
CA GLY A 223 4.79 -35.96 -54.18
C GLY A 223 4.35 -37.39 -54.53
N GLN A 224 3.17 -37.83 -54.13
CA GLN A 224 2.61 -39.13 -54.55
C GLN A 224 2.21 -39.12 -56.02
N VAL A 225 1.55 -38.05 -56.50
CA VAL A 225 1.17 -37.89 -57.91
C VAL A 225 2.40 -37.91 -58.81
N ALA A 226 3.47 -37.17 -58.46
CA ALA A 226 4.71 -37.15 -59.24
C ALA A 226 5.34 -38.55 -59.34
N ARG A 227 5.37 -39.32 -58.23
CA ARG A 227 5.88 -40.69 -58.22
C ARG A 227 5.05 -41.63 -59.10
N LEU A 228 3.72 -41.55 -59.00
CA LEU A 228 2.81 -42.34 -59.83
C LEU A 228 2.95 -41.98 -61.32
N GLN A 229 3.12 -40.70 -61.66
CA GLN A 229 3.35 -40.26 -63.04
C GLN A 229 4.66 -40.83 -63.60
N ILE A 230 5.75 -40.82 -62.84
CA ILE A 230 7.03 -41.44 -63.23
C ILE A 230 6.85 -42.95 -63.44
N TYR A 231 6.11 -43.62 -62.56
CA TYR A 231 5.83 -45.05 -62.67
C TYR A 231 5.00 -45.38 -63.93
N ILE A 232 3.93 -44.62 -64.19
CA ILE A 232 3.11 -44.76 -65.41
C ILE A 232 3.95 -44.49 -66.65
N ALA A 233 4.81 -43.47 -66.66
CA ALA A 233 5.70 -43.18 -67.78
C ALA A 233 6.67 -44.34 -68.07
N ARG A 234 7.24 -44.95 -67.02
CA ARG A 234 8.09 -46.16 -67.14
C ARG A 234 7.31 -47.36 -67.69
N LEU A 235 6.10 -47.62 -67.20
CA LEU A 235 5.25 -48.70 -67.70
C LEU A 235 4.85 -48.48 -69.17
N LYS A 236 4.48 -47.26 -69.55
CA LYS A 236 4.16 -46.90 -70.95
C LYS A 236 5.36 -47.12 -71.88
N ARG A 237 6.58 -46.81 -71.44
CA ARG A 237 7.82 -47.09 -72.22
C ARG A 237 8.04 -48.59 -72.38
N ARG A 238 7.87 -49.39 -71.32
CA ARG A 238 7.97 -50.86 -71.39
C ARG A 238 6.94 -51.50 -72.31
N ARG A 239 5.73 -50.93 -72.39
CA ARG A 239 4.65 -51.44 -73.24
C ARG A 239 4.82 -51.09 -74.73
N LYS A 240 5.64 -50.09 -75.07
CA LYS A 240 5.99 -49.72 -76.47
C LYS A 240 7.16 -50.54 -77.05
N GLN A 241 7.84 -51.35 -76.23
CA GLN A 241 9.00 -52.17 -76.62
C GLN A 241 8.66 -53.66 -76.75
N LYS A 242 7.39 -54.04 -76.54
CA LYS A 242 6.81 -55.32 -76.92
C LYS A 242 5.89 -55.09 -78.11
#